data_AF-A0A7Y4KJ26-F1
#
_entry.id   AF-A0A7Y4KJ26-F1
#
_cell.length_a   1.000
_cell.length_b   1.000
_cell.length_c   1.000
_cell.angle_alpha   90.00
_cell.angle_beta   90.00
_cell.angle_gamma   90.00
#
_symmetry.space_group_name_H-M   'P 1'
#
loop_
_entity.id
_entity.type
_entity.pdbx_description
1 polymer ?
#
loop_
_entity_poly.entity_id
_entity_poly.type
_entity_poly.pdbx_seq_one_letter_code
_entity_poly.pdbx_strand_id
1 'polypeptide(L)'
;MLIYRLLLLLKFVGVVLYGGGLVGALVATTSQDRKRAVHAIASPGLVVTWTAGYLLTLQFQLALTEAWILGGLSLSLVSQLALVAMATRERRTLTGALMAAVPFFLVLVLMIFRPRWPWVDT
;
A
#
# COMPACT_ATOMS: atom_id res chain seq x y z
N MET A 1 -12.93 7.09 21.25
CA MET A 1 -12.18 8.20 20.60
C MET A 1 -10.68 7.95 20.51
N LEU A 2 -10.01 7.53 21.59
CA LEU A 2 -8.56 7.25 21.58
C LEU A 2 -8.16 6.16 20.57
N ILE A 3 -8.82 4.99 20.62
CA ILE A 3 -8.53 3.84 19.74
C ILE A 3 -8.63 4.23 18.26
N TYR A 4 -9.68 4.96 17.89
CA TYR A 4 -9.86 5.47 16.53
C TYR A 4 -8.68 6.32 16.05
N ARG A 5 -8.21 7.27 16.88
CA ARG A 5 -7.06 8.12 16.54
C ARG A 5 -5.77 7.31 16.41
N LEU A 6 -5.58 6.31 17.29
CA LEU A 6 -4.43 5.40 17.20
C LEU A 6 -4.45 4.59 15.91
N LEU A 7 -5.60 4.05 15.52
CA LEU A 7 -5.73 3.31 14.25
C LEU A 7 -5.48 4.19 13.04
N LEU A 8 -5.96 5.44 13.04
CA LEU A 8 -5.65 6.40 11.98
C LEU A 8 -4.16 6.72 11.92
N LEU A 9 -3.52 6.94 13.08
CA LEU A 9 -2.09 7.20 13.16
C LEU A 9 -1.28 6.01 12.64
N LEU A 10 -1.62 4.79 13.07
CA LEU A 10 -0.98 3.56 12.58
C LEU A 10 -1.15 3.40 11.08
N LYS A 11 -2.36 3.61 10.55
CA LYS A 11 -2.60 3.57 9.11
C LYS A 11 -1.78 4.60 8.36
N PHE A 12 -1.70 5.82 8.88
CA PHE A 12 -0.88 6.89 8.30
C PHE A 12 0.61 6.53 8.29
N VAL A 13 1.15 6.07 9.44
CA VAL A 13 2.54 5.62 9.56
C VAL A 13 2.82 4.48 8.58
N GLY A 14 1.93 3.50 8.48
CA GLY A 14 2.04 2.40 7.51
C GLY A 14 2.14 2.90 6.06
N VAL A 15 1.28 3.83 5.66
CA VAL A 15 1.28 4.40 4.30
C VAL A 15 2.57 5.19 4.03
N VAL A 16 3.05 5.96 5.01
CA VAL A 16 4.31 6.72 4.91
C VAL A 16 5.51 5.77 4.81
N LEU A 17 5.56 4.72 5.62
CA LEU A 17 6.60 3.69 5.52
C LEU A 17 6.56 2.99 4.16
N TYR A 18 5.38 2.66 3.67
CA TYR A 18 5.22 2.05 2.35
C TYR A 18 5.72 2.96 1.23
N GLY A 19 5.22 4.20 1.17
CA GLY A 19 5.62 5.18 0.16
C GLY A 19 7.09 5.57 0.27
N GLY A 20 7.61 5.72 1.49
CA GLY A 20 9.03 6.00 1.74
C GLY A 20 9.92 4.85 1.31
N GLY A 21 9.55 3.60 1.62
CA GLY A 21 10.27 2.41 1.17
C GLY A 21 10.23 2.23 -0.35
N LEU A 22 9.11 2.55 -1.00
CA LEU A 22 8.98 2.60 -2.46
C LEU A 22 9.97 3.60 -3.07
N VAL A 23 9.94 4.86 -2.62
CA VAL A 23 10.84 5.92 -3.11
C VAL A 23 12.30 5.54 -2.83
N GLY A 24 12.60 5.05 -1.63
CA GLY A 24 13.93 4.59 -1.24
C GLY A 24 14.44 3.49 -2.16
N ALA A 25 13.60 2.50 -2.50
CA ALA A 25 13.96 1.43 -3.42
C ALA A 25 14.21 1.90 -4.85
N LEU A 26 13.49 2.93 -5.31
CA LEU A 26 13.65 3.51 -6.65
C LEU A 26 14.92 4.37 -6.76
N VAL A 27 15.26 5.12 -5.72
CA VAL A 27 16.44 6.00 -5.70
C VAL A 27 17.73 5.21 -5.39
N ALA A 28 17.65 4.16 -4.56
CA ALA A 28 18.79 3.37 -4.09
C ALA A 28 19.68 2.85 -5.23
N THR A 29 20.93 3.31 -5.27
CA THR A 29 21.93 2.98 -6.30
C THR A 29 22.51 1.58 -6.13
N THR A 30 22.49 1.03 -4.91
CA THR A 30 22.97 -0.33 -4.61
C THR A 30 21.82 -1.33 -4.50
N SER A 31 22.10 -2.59 -4.86
CA SER A 31 21.12 -3.69 -4.73
C SER A 31 20.77 -3.97 -3.25
N GLN A 32 21.74 -3.82 -2.35
CA GLN A 32 21.56 -4.04 -0.91
C GLN A 32 20.61 -3.00 -0.29
N ASP A 33 20.80 -1.72 -0.60
CA ASP A 33 19.94 -0.66 -0.06
C ASP A 33 18.53 -0.74 -0.63
N ARG A 34 18.39 -1.15 -1.90
CA ARG A 34 17.10 -1.42 -2.50
C ARG A 34 16.36 -2.54 -1.75
N LYS A 35 17.00 -3.67 -1.52
CA LYS A 35 16.41 -4.78 -0.75
C LYS A 35 16.03 -4.35 0.67
N ARG A 36 16.86 -3.55 1.34
CA ARG A 36 16.53 -2.98 2.65
C ARG A 36 15.31 -2.07 2.60
N ALA A 37 15.23 -1.15 1.64
CA ALA A 37 14.08 -0.27 1.48
C ALA A 37 12.78 -1.07 1.26
N VAL A 38 12.84 -2.17 0.50
CA VAL A 38 11.66 -3.02 0.26
C VAL A 38 11.30 -3.88 1.47
N HIS A 39 12.24 -4.64 2.02
CA HIS A 39 11.94 -5.65 3.04
C HIS A 39 11.92 -5.12 4.46
N ALA A 40 12.70 -4.10 4.78
CA ALA A 40 12.77 -3.52 6.12
C ALA A 40 11.81 -2.33 6.30
N ILE A 41 11.37 -1.68 5.21
CA ILE A 41 10.53 -0.46 5.29
C ILE A 41 9.19 -0.65 4.58
N ALA A 42 9.19 -0.91 3.27
CA ALA A 42 7.94 -0.98 2.51
C ALA A 42 7.05 -2.15 2.95
N SER A 43 7.60 -3.36 3.04
CA SER A 43 6.82 -4.56 3.37
C SER A 43 6.17 -4.46 4.77
N PRO A 44 6.88 -4.07 5.83
CA PRO A 44 6.26 -3.83 7.13
C PRO A 44 5.24 -2.67 7.11
N GLY A 45 5.52 -1.59 6.36
CA GLY A 45 4.58 -0.49 6.19
C GLY A 45 3.25 -0.92 5.56
N LEU A 46 3.30 -1.83 4.59
CA LEU A 46 2.10 -2.41 3.97
C LEU A 46 1.28 -3.22 4.98
N VAL A 47 1.95 -4.06 5.76
CA VAL A 47 1.30 -4.87 6.81
C VAL A 47 0.60 -3.96 7.82
N VAL A 48 1.31 -2.96 8.34
CA VAL A 48 0.75 -1.98 9.29
C VAL A 48 -0.47 -1.27 8.69
N THR A 49 -0.38 -0.86 7.42
CA THR A 49 -1.48 -0.19 6.70
C THR A 49 -2.74 -1.06 6.65
N TRP A 50 -2.59 -2.32 6.24
CA TRP A 50 -3.71 -3.24 6.09
C TRP A 50 -4.27 -3.71 7.42
N THR A 51 -3.44 -4.00 8.41
CA THR A 51 -3.89 -4.36 9.75
C THR A 51 -4.69 -3.21 10.38
N ALA A 52 -4.18 -1.98 10.32
CA ALA A 52 -4.92 -0.81 10.83
C ALA A 52 -6.21 -0.55 10.02
N GLY A 53 -6.16 -0.71 8.70
CA GLY A 53 -7.33 -0.61 7.83
C GLY A 53 -8.43 -1.63 8.16
N TYR A 54 -8.05 -2.89 8.37
CA TYR A 54 -8.97 -3.97 8.75
C TYR A 54 -9.61 -3.72 10.13
N LEU A 55 -8.83 -3.28 11.12
CA LEU A 55 -9.39 -2.92 12.42
C LEU A 55 -10.38 -1.76 12.33
N LEU A 56 -10.12 -0.77 11.45
CA LEU A 56 -11.07 0.30 11.19
C LEU A 56 -12.36 -0.22 10.52
N THR A 57 -12.28 -1.16 9.58
CA THR A 57 -13.48 -1.73 8.95
C THR A 57 -14.33 -2.49 9.96
N LEU A 58 -13.73 -3.20 10.91
CA LEU A 58 -14.45 -3.85 12.01
C LEU A 58 -15.13 -2.81 12.92
N GLN A 59 -14.46 -1.71 13.25
CA GLN A 59 -15.01 -0.67 14.11
C GLN A 59 -16.22 0.04 13.46
N PHE A 60 -16.19 0.23 12.14
CA PHE A 60 -17.25 0.92 11.40
C PHE A 60 -18.24 -0.02 10.69
N GLN A 61 -18.14 -1.34 10.91
CA GLN A 61 -18.98 -2.36 10.27
C GLN A 61 -19.00 -2.23 8.73
N LEU A 62 -17.87 -1.87 8.14
CA LEU A 62 -17.73 -1.76 6.69
C LEU A 62 -17.43 -3.13 6.08
N ALA A 63 -18.15 -3.48 5.02
CA ALA A 63 -17.90 -4.71 4.30
C ALA A 63 -16.51 -4.66 3.61
N LEU A 64 -15.70 -5.70 3.79
CA LEU A 64 -14.40 -5.80 3.10
C LEU A 64 -14.53 -5.93 1.58
N THR A 65 -15.73 -6.27 1.12
CA THR A 65 -16.08 -6.42 -0.29
C THR A 65 -16.29 -5.09 -1.01
N GLU A 66 -16.28 -3.95 -0.30
CA GLU A 66 -16.37 -2.62 -0.91
C GLU A 66 -15.32 -2.45 -2.02
N ALA A 67 -15.73 -1.87 -3.14
CA ALA A 67 -14.91 -1.78 -4.35
C ALA A 67 -13.54 -1.11 -4.08
N TRP A 68 -13.53 -0.05 -3.27
CA TRP A 68 -12.31 0.65 -2.89
C TRP A 68 -11.39 -0.15 -1.96
N ILE A 69 -11.94 -1.06 -1.14
CA ILE A 69 -11.15 -1.93 -0.25
C ILE A 69 -10.52 -3.05 -1.08
N LEU A 70 -11.32 -3.77 -1.87
CA LEU A 70 -10.82 -4.85 -2.72
C LEU A 70 -9.82 -4.32 -3.76
N GLY A 71 -10.19 -3.25 -4.47
CA GLY A 71 -9.31 -2.60 -5.44
C GLY A 71 -8.03 -2.09 -4.78
N GLY A 72 -8.14 -1.47 -3.60
CA GLY A 72 -6.99 -1.06 -2.81
C GLY A 72 -6.06 -2.23 -2.44
N LEU A 73 -6.63 -3.37 -2.03
CA LEU A 73 -5.87 -4.56 -1.65
C LEU A 73 -5.12 -5.12 -2.85
N SER A 74 -5.84 -5.40 -3.93
CA SER A 74 -5.25 -5.95 -5.17
C SER A 74 -4.15 -5.05 -5.72
N LEU A 75 -4.39 -3.74 -5.84
CA LEU A 75 -3.38 -2.80 -6.36
C LEU A 75 -2.17 -2.68 -5.44
N SER A 76 -2.37 -2.71 -4.11
CA SER A 76 -1.26 -2.67 -3.16
C SER A 76 -0.37 -3.92 -3.22
N LEU A 77 -0.98 -5.09 -3.47
CA LEU A 77 -0.25 -6.34 -3.69
C LEU A 77 0.52 -6.31 -5.01
N VAL A 78 -0.09 -5.82 -6.10
CA VAL A 78 0.60 -5.64 -7.38
C VAL A 78 1.80 -4.70 -7.23
N SER A 79 1.61 -3.56 -6.56
CA SER A 79 2.68 -2.61 -6.26
C SER A 79 3.82 -3.30 -5.50
N GLN A 80 3.49 -4.06 -4.45
CA GLN A 80 4.48 -4.73 -3.61
C GLN A 80 5.23 -5.83 -4.36
N LEU A 81 4.53 -6.63 -5.18
CA LEU A 81 5.16 -7.66 -6.00
C LEU A 81 6.10 -7.07 -7.03
N ALA A 82 5.71 -5.98 -7.69
CA ALA A 82 6.58 -5.25 -8.62
C ALA A 82 7.82 -4.71 -7.90
N LEU A 83 7.65 -4.18 -6.69
CA LEU A 83 8.74 -3.64 -5.87
C LEU A 83 9.72 -4.74 -5.44
N VAL A 84 9.22 -5.90 -4.99
CA VAL A 84 10.05 -7.07 -4.65
C VAL A 84 10.76 -7.62 -5.87
N ALA A 85 10.08 -7.73 -7.02
CA ALA A 85 10.69 -8.19 -8.27
C ALA A 85 11.81 -7.25 -8.75
N MET A 86 11.67 -5.94 -8.55
CA MET A 86 12.75 -4.99 -8.83
C MET A 86 13.90 -5.10 -7.82
N ALA A 87 13.62 -5.39 -6.55
CA ALA A 87 14.65 -5.57 -5.54
C ALA A 87 15.56 -6.76 -5.82
N THR A 88 15.03 -7.82 -6.46
CA THR A 88 15.77 -9.04 -6.78
C THR A 88 16.53 -8.97 -8.10
N ARG A 89 16.06 -8.19 -9.08
CA ARG A 89 16.72 -8.03 -10.39
C ARG A 89 17.88 -7.03 -10.33
N GLU A 90 18.97 -7.31 -11.03
CA GLU A 90 20.10 -6.37 -11.16
C GLU A 90 19.80 -5.22 -12.12
N ARG A 91 19.07 -5.47 -13.21
CA ARG A 91 18.70 -4.44 -14.19
C ARG A 91 17.48 -3.65 -13.74
N ARG A 92 17.65 -2.33 -13.64
CA ARG A 92 16.55 -1.37 -13.48
C ARG A 92 15.72 -1.34 -14.76
N THR A 93 14.41 -1.44 -14.63
CA THR A 93 13.48 -1.27 -15.76
C THR A 93 12.48 -0.20 -15.39
N LEU A 94 12.26 0.76 -16.30
CA LEU A 94 11.26 1.80 -16.13
C LEU A 94 9.86 1.17 -15.95
N THR A 95 9.58 0.10 -16.67
CA THR A 95 8.35 -0.68 -16.56
C THR A 95 8.15 -1.21 -15.14
N GLY A 96 9.18 -1.78 -14.50
CA GLY A 96 9.08 -2.24 -13.12
C GLY A 96 8.78 -1.11 -12.14
N ALA A 97 9.40 0.05 -12.33
CA ALA A 97 9.18 1.23 -11.49
C ALA A 97 7.75 1.75 -11.61
N LEU A 98 7.23 1.82 -12.84
CA LEU A 98 5.84 2.22 -13.10
C LEU A 98 4.84 1.20 -12.52
N MET A 99 5.12 -0.10 -12.65
CA MET A 99 4.29 -1.16 -12.07
C MET A 99 4.27 -1.16 -10.53
N ALA A 100 5.25 -0.53 -9.87
CA ALA A 100 5.20 -0.31 -8.43
C ALA A 100 4.51 1.01 -8.07
N ALA A 101 4.91 2.12 -8.71
CA ALA A 101 4.43 3.46 -8.35
C ALA A 101 2.97 3.71 -8.75
N VAL A 102 2.55 3.29 -9.95
CA VAL A 102 1.21 3.56 -10.46
C VAL A 102 0.13 2.87 -9.63
N PRO A 103 0.23 1.56 -9.32
CA PRO A 103 -0.77 0.91 -8.48
C PRO A 103 -0.82 1.51 -7.07
N PHE A 104 0.33 1.86 -6.47
CA PHE A 104 0.33 2.55 -5.17
C PHE A 104 -0.42 3.88 -5.23
N PHE A 105 -0.19 4.70 -6.26
CA PHE A 105 -0.93 5.95 -6.44
C PHE A 105 -2.43 5.72 -6.60
N LEU A 106 -2.83 4.73 -7.40
CA LEU A 106 -4.23 4.35 -7.57
C LEU A 106 -4.88 3.86 -6.26
N VAL A 107 -4.14 3.16 -5.38
CA VAL A 107 -4.62 2.81 -4.04
C VAL A 107 -4.98 4.06 -3.24
N LEU A 108 -4.14 5.09 -3.27
CA LEU A 108 -4.43 6.35 -2.58
C LEU A 108 -5.69 7.01 -3.13
N VAL A 109 -5.82 7.07 -4.45
CA VAL A 109 -7.04 7.58 -5.12
C VAL A 109 -8.28 6.81 -4.67
N LEU A 110 -8.25 5.48 -4.70
CA LEU A 110 -9.38 4.65 -4.25
C LEU A 110 -9.72 4.90 -2.77
N MET A 111 -8.72 5.02 -1.91
CA MET A 111 -8.91 5.22 -0.46
C MET A 111 -9.43 6.62 -0.10
N ILE A 112 -9.17 7.62 -0.96
CA ILE A 112 -9.64 9.00 -0.81
C ILE A 112 -11.08 9.12 -1.31
N PHE A 113 -11.34 8.71 -2.55
CA PHE A 113 -12.66 8.87 -3.16
C PHE A 113 -13.67 7.81 -2.71
N ARG A 114 -13.19 6.65 -2.26
CA ARG A 114 -13.99 5.54 -1.71
C ARG A 114 -15.22 5.20 -2.56
N PRO A 115 -15.05 4.91 -3.87
CA PRO A 115 -16.17 4.50 -4.71
C PRO A 115 -16.84 3.26 -4.11
N ARG A 116 -18.16 3.34 -3.92
CA ARG A 116 -18.99 2.21 -3.52
C ARG A 116 -19.52 1.48 -4.74
N TRP A 117 -19.99 0.25 -4.55
CA TRP A 117 -20.65 -0.46 -5.63
C TRP A 117 -21.93 0.27 -6.06
N PRO A 118 -22.13 0.54 -7.37
CA PRO A 118 -23.32 1.23 -7.84
C PRO A 118 -24.62 0.42 -7.65
N TRP A 119 -24.50 -0.89 -7.33
CA TRP A 119 -25.64 -1.79 -7.15
C TRP A 119 -25.97 -2.08 -5.68
N VAL A 120 -25.30 -1.42 -4.72
CA VAL A 120 -25.53 -1.62 -3.27
C VAL A 120 -26.51 -0.58 -2.68
N ASP A 121 -27.03 0.33 -3.52
CA ASP A 121 -28.01 1.34 -3.12
C ASP A 121 -29.46 1.00 -3.58
N THR A 122 -29.89 -0.26 -3.47
CA THR A 122 -31.31 -0.65 -3.55
C THR A 122 -31.77 -1.40 -2.31
#